data_AF-A0A917PCL2-F1
#
_entry.id   AF-A0A917PCL2-F1
#
_cell.length_a   1.000
_cell.length_b   1.000
_cell.length_c   1.000
_cell.angle_alpha   90.00
_cell.angle_beta   90.00
_cell.angle_gamma   90.00
#
_symmetry.space_group_name_H-M   'P 1'
#
loop_
_entity.id
_entity.type
_entity.pdbx_description
1 polymer ?
#
loop_
_entity_poly.entity_id
_entity_poly.type
_entity_poly.pdbx_seq_one_letter_code
_entity_poly.pdbx_strand_id
1 'polypeptide(L)' 'MFLPGELLPALDDVLVGPLYHVLLPGGSVGTVQLRADGWVWRSLSGGRSQRGGRAELEAWLAG' A
#
# COMPACT_ATOMS: atom_id res chain seq x y z
N MET A 1 2.69 16.10 9.40
CA MET A 1 2.54 15.29 10.63
C MET A 1 2.16 13.89 10.18
N PHE A 2 3.09 12.94 10.24
CA PHE A 2 2.87 11.53 9.87
C PHE A 2 2.34 10.80 11.10
N LEU A 3 1.12 10.26 11.03
CA LEU A 3 0.47 9.46 12.08
C LEU A 3 0.32 8.00 11.59
N PRO A 4 0.16 7.02 12.49
CA PRO A 4 0.87 5.74 12.47
C PRO A 4 0.38 4.74 11.43
N GLY A 5 1.35 4.06 10.86
CA GLY A 5 1.26 2.79 10.14
C GLY A 5 2.70 2.44 9.83
N GLU A 6 3.08 1.19 10.05
CA GLU A 6 4.47 0.76 9.86
C GLU A 6 4.87 1.01 8.40
N LEU A 7 6.09 1.52 8.22
CA LEU A 7 6.69 1.61 6.90
C LEU A 7 6.81 0.18 6.39
N LEU A 8 6.22 -0.08 5.23
CA LEU A 8 6.22 -1.41 4.64
C LEU A 8 7.68 -1.89 4.46
N PRO A 9 8.12 -2.96 5.15
CA PRO A 9 9.49 -3.44 5.01
C PRO A 9 9.66 -4.22 3.70
N ALA A 10 8.80 -5.20 3.46
CA ALA A 10 8.64 -5.94 2.22
C ALA A 10 7.19 -6.43 2.12
N LEU A 11 6.69 -6.66 0.91
CA LEU A 11 5.33 -7.19 0.71
C LEU A 11 5.16 -8.60 1.29
N ASP A 12 6.25 -9.37 1.40
CA ASP A 12 6.26 -10.73 1.96
C ASP A 12 6.04 -10.77 3.48
N ASP A 13 6.30 -9.66 4.18
CA ASP A 13 6.16 -9.54 5.64
C ASP A 13 4.82 -8.93 6.05
N VAL A 14 3.93 -8.63 5.09
CA VAL A 14 2.63 -8.02 5.37
C VAL A 14 1.67 -9.03 5.95
N LEU A 15 1.14 -8.69 7.13
CA LEU A 15 0.09 -9.45 7.76
C LEU A 15 -1.29 -9.07 7.21
N VAL A 16 -2.22 -10.03 7.21
CA VAL A 16 -3.63 -9.77 6.88
C VAL A 16 -4.23 -8.90 7.98
N GLY A 17 -4.80 -7.74 7.61
CA GLY A 17 -5.53 -6.87 8.52
C GLY A 17 -4.87 -5.51 8.79
N PRO A 18 -3.59 -5.41 9.17
CA PRO A 18 -2.93 -4.12 9.39
C PRO A 18 -2.82 -3.26 8.12
N LEU A 19 -2.78 -1.94 8.32
CA LEU A 19 -2.56 -0.93 7.28
C LEU A 19 -1.12 -0.45 7.34
N TYR A 20 -0.40 -0.52 6.22
CA TYR A 20 1.00 -0.11 6.09
C TYR A 20 1.12 1.14 5.23
N HIS A 21 2.12 1.97 5.52
CA HIS A 21 2.47 3.12 4.69
C HIS A 21 3.58 2.75 3.70
N VAL A 22 3.48 3.29 2.50
CA VAL A 22 4.48 3.10 1.43
C VAL A 22 4.88 4.45 0.84
N LEU A 23 6.15 4.57 0.45
CA LEU A 23 6.61 5.66 -0.40
C LEU A 23 6.37 5.28 -1.86
N LEU A 24 5.76 6.19 -2.61
CA LEU A 24 5.48 6.03 -4.03
C LEU A 24 6.52 6.78 -4.87
N PRO A 25 6.67 6.42 -6.16
CA PRO A 25 7.42 7.22 -7.11
C PRO A 25 6.96 8.68 -7.11
N GLY A 26 7.93 9.60 -7.17
CA GLY A 26 7.67 11.04 -7.02
C GLY A 26 7.57 11.54 -5.57
N GLY A 27 7.85 10.70 -4.58
CA GLY A 27 7.94 11.11 -3.17
C GLY A 27 6.60 11.29 -2.46
N SER A 28 5.51 10.87 -3.09
CA SER A 28 4.18 10.82 -2.47
C SER A 28 4.03 9.59 -1.57
N VAL A 29 2.99 9.58 -0.72
CA VAL A 29 2.76 8.51 0.25
C VAL A 29 1.47 7.80 -0.11
N GLY A 30 1.51 6.47 -0.03
CA GLY A 30 0.34 5.61 -0.17
C GLY A 30 0.10 4.76 1.08
N THR A 31 -1.03 4.07 1.07
CA THR A 31 -1.30 3.00 2.03
C THR A 31 -1.57 1.70 1.30
N VAL A 32 -1.18 0.59 1.94
CA VAL A 32 -1.35 -0.77 1.45
C VAL A 32 -1.90 -1.63 2.59
N GLN A 33 -2.79 -2.55 2.26
CA GLN A 33 -3.38 -3.48 3.21
C GLN A 33 -3.69 -4.80 2.54
N LEU A 34 -3.25 -5.89 3.16
CA LEU A 34 -3.67 -7.23 2.79
C LEU A 34 -5.00 -7.56 3.50
N ARG A 35 -6.00 -7.94 2.72
CA ARG A 35 -7.30 -8.46 3.16
C ARG A 35 -7.39 -9.95 2.86
N ALA A 36 -8.38 -10.63 3.42
CA ALA A 36 -8.58 -12.07 3.20
C ALA A 36 -8.82 -12.43 1.72
N ASP A 37 -9.29 -11.46 0.93
CA ASP A 37 -9.68 -11.59 -0.47
C ASP A 37 -8.76 -10.82 -1.43
N GLY A 38 -7.62 -10.30 -0.95
CA GLY A 38 -6.62 -9.65 -1.80
C GLY A 38 -6.05 -8.36 -1.22
N TRP A 39 -5.34 -7.61 -2.05
CA TRP A 39 -4.69 -6.37 -1.66
C TRP A 39 -5.59 -5.17 -1.91
N VAL A 40 -5.47 -4.17 -1.04
CA VAL A 40 -6.10 -2.86 -1.20
C VAL A 40 -5.01 -1.82 -1.02
N TRP A 41 -4.97 -0.85 -1.93
CA TRP A 41 -3.98 0.23 -1.87
C TRP A 41 -4.58 1.56 -2.35
N ARG A 42 -3.96 2.66 -1.94
CA ARG A 42 -4.34 4.00 -2.39
C ARG A 42 -3.20 5.00 -2.24
N SER A 43 -3.19 6.00 -3.12
CA SER A 43 -2.40 7.21 -2.89
C SER A 43 -3.12 8.14 -1.91
N LEU A 44 -2.37 8.74 -0.99
CA LEU A 44 -2.89 9.75 -0.05
C LEU A 44 -2.94 11.15 -0.68
N SER A 45 -2.28 11.39 -1.83
CA SER A 45 -2.27 12.70 -2.50
C SER A 45 -3.53 13.00 -3.34
N GLY A 46 -4.56 12.14 -3.30
CA GLY A 46 -5.83 12.37 -4.00
C GLY A 46 -6.38 11.18 -4.79
N GLY A 47 -5.92 9.95 -4.54
CA GLY A 47 -6.33 8.77 -5.29
C GLY A 47 -7.61 8.08 -4.77
N ARG A 48 -8.28 7.36 -5.68
CA ARG A 48 -9.26 6.32 -5.33
C ARG A 48 -8.54 5.09 -4.77
N SER A 49 -9.22 4.36 -3.89
CA SER A 49 -8.73 3.05 -3.47
C SER A 49 -8.82 2.06 -4.62
N GLN A 50 -7.75 1.30 -4.81
CA GLN A 50 -7.63 0.22 -5.76
C GLN A 50 -7.58 -1.10 -5.00
N ARG A 51 -7.97 -2.19 -5.66
CA ARG A 51 -7.99 -3.53 -5.10
C ARG A 51 -7.55 -4.50 -6.18
N GLY A 52 -6.81 -5.53 -5.79
CA GLY A 52 -6.35 -6.54 -6.72
C GLY A 52 -5.38 -7.55 -6.13
N GLY A 53 -4.66 -8.23 -7.02
CA GLY A 53 -3.61 -9.17 -6.69
C GLY A 53 -2.28 -8.50 -6.36
N ARG A 54 -1.32 -9.30 -5.89
CA ARG A 54 0.02 -8.82 -5.57
C ARG A 54 0.73 -8.18 -6.77
N ALA A 55 0.62 -8.78 -7.96
CA ALA A 55 1.27 -8.27 -9.17
C ALA A 55 0.77 -6.86 -9.56
N GLU A 56 -0.52 -6.57 -9.39
CA GLU A 56 -1.11 -5.26 -9.68
C GLU A 56 -0.64 -4.20 -8.67
N LEU A 57 -0.52 -4.60 -7.39
CA LEU A 57 0.06 -3.76 -6.35
C LEU A 57 1.55 -3.46 -6.63
N GLU A 58 2.34 -4.46 -7.00
CA GLU A 58 3.76 -4.29 -7.36
C GLU A 58 3.92 -3.36 -8.56
N ALA A 59 3.08 -3.50 -9.59
CA ALA A 59 3.07 -2.60 -10.74
C ALA A 59 2.75 -1.15 -10.32
N TRP A 60 1.81 -0.97 -9.39
CA TRP A 60 1.48 0.37 -8.86
C TRP A 60 2.61 0.97 -8.00
N LEU A 61 3.29 0.15 -7.19
CA LEU A 61 4.45 0.59 -6.39
C LEU A 61 5.66 0.94 -7.27
N ALA A 62 5.81 0.28 -8.41
CA ALA A 62 6.82 0.59 -9.41
C ALA A 62 6.56 1.91 -10.16
N GLY A 63 5.29 2.37 -10.16
CA GLY A 63 4.76 3.69 -10.57
C GLY A 63 5.36 4.32 -11.81
#